data_AF-A0A2E0J350-F1
#
_entry.id   AF-A0A2E0J350-F1
#
_cell.length_a   1.000
_cell.length_b   1.000
_cell.length_c   1.000
_cell.angle_alpha   90.00
_cell.angle_beta   90.00
_cell.angle_gamma   90.00
#
_symmetry.space_group_name_H-M   'P 1'
#
loop_
_entity.id
_entity.type
_entity.pdbx_description
1 polymer ?
#
loop_
_entity_poly.entity_id
_entity_poly.type
_entity_poly.pdbx_seq_one_letter_code
_entity_poly.pdbx_strand_id
1 'polypeptide(L)' 'MTDDRQQEHAPHEDDTQGPPTLWQSWMSVMAAFFGVQSSANRERDFTRGKASHFILLGLLATVVLIGVLIGLVKIATSLG' A
#
# COMPACT_ATOMS: atom_id res chain seq x y z
N MET A 1 29.68 -22.44 34.30
CA MET A 1 28.74 -23.46 33.79
C MET A 1 27.34 -23.08 34.27
N THR A 2 26.66 -22.24 33.49
CA THR A 2 25.23 -21.86 33.58
C THR A 2 24.85 -21.57 32.14
N ASP A 3 24.55 -22.61 31.38
CA ASP A 3 23.19 -23.04 31.00
C ASP A 3 22.53 -21.99 30.10
N ASP A 4 22.89 -22.07 28.82
CA ASP A 4 22.14 -21.57 27.69
C ASP A 4 20.76 -22.23 27.69
N ARG A 5 19.69 -21.49 28.01
CA ARG A 5 18.35 -21.80 27.47
C ARG A 5 17.46 -20.56 27.28
N GLN A 6 17.15 -20.38 26.00
CA GLN A 6 15.86 -19.93 25.47
C GLN A 6 15.57 -18.42 25.52
N GLN A 7 16.27 -17.69 24.65
CA GLN A 7 15.59 -16.68 23.85
C GLN A 7 14.96 -17.41 22.66
N GLU A 8 13.64 -17.54 22.73
CA GLU A 8 12.82 -18.15 21.69
C GLU A 8 12.86 -17.28 20.43
N HIS A 9 13.61 -17.74 19.44
CA HIS A 9 13.61 -17.22 18.07
C HIS A 9 12.21 -17.46 17.46
N ALA A 10 11.34 -16.46 17.55
CA ALA A 10 10.26 -16.30 16.58
C ALA A 10 10.85 -15.57 15.36
N PRO A 11 10.81 -16.16 14.15
CA PRO A 11 11.30 -15.49 12.96
C PRO A 11 10.19 -14.58 12.43
N HIS A 12 10.41 -13.27 12.39
CA HIS A 12 9.78 -12.40 11.40
C HIS A 12 10.74 -11.27 11.02
N GLU A 13 11.48 -11.57 9.96
CA GLU A 13 11.98 -10.68 8.91
C GLU A 13 11.08 -9.43 8.80
N ASP A 14 11.56 -8.19 8.90
CA ASP A 14 12.38 -7.54 7.88
C ASP A 14 12.87 -6.17 8.41
N ASP A 15 13.55 -6.15 9.56
CA ASP A 15 14.22 -4.95 10.10
C ASP A 15 15.63 -4.83 9.50
N THR A 16 15.73 -4.39 8.23
CA THR A 16 17.00 -3.88 7.68
C THR A 16 16.86 -2.44 7.16
N GLN A 17 17.71 -1.57 7.70
CA GLN A 17 17.70 -0.12 7.57
C GLN A 17 18.12 0.40 6.18
N GLY A 18 17.27 0.25 5.16
CA GLY A 18 17.48 0.85 3.83
C GLY A 18 16.18 1.38 3.21
N PRO A 19 16.24 2.27 2.20
CA PRO A 19 15.06 2.63 1.43
C PRO A 19 14.42 1.37 0.83
N PRO A 20 13.09 1.27 0.81
CA PRO A 20 12.40 0.08 0.35
C PRO A 20 12.82 -0.24 -1.08
N THR A 21 13.10 -1.50 -1.34
CA THR A 21 13.39 -1.97 -2.69
C THR A 21 12.20 -1.71 -3.62
N LEU A 22 12.44 -1.68 -4.93
CA LEU A 22 11.37 -1.50 -5.93
C LEU A 22 10.27 -2.56 -5.78
N TRP A 23 10.66 -3.78 -5.39
CA TRP A 23 9.74 -4.89 -5.15
C TRP A 23 8.86 -4.69 -3.91
N GLN A 24 9.45 -4.26 -2.79
CA GLN A 24 8.71 -3.91 -1.58
C GLN A 24 7.76 -2.73 -1.83
N SER A 25 8.19 -1.73 -2.61
CA SER A 25 7.36 -0.58 -3.01
C SER A 25 6.15 -1.01 -3.85
N TRP A 26 6.34 -1.93 -4.80
CA TRP A 26 5.25 -2.48 -5.62
C TRP A 26 4.23 -3.25 -4.78
N MET A 27 4.68 -4.10 -3.85
CA MET A 27 3.80 -4.82 -2.92
C MET A 27 3.04 -3.89 -1.98
N SER A 28 3.67 -2.80 -1.53
CA SER A 28 3.01 -1.78 -0.73
C SER A 28 1.88 -1.08 -1.49
N VAL A 29 2.10 -0.74 -2.77
CA VAL A 29 1.07 -0.15 -3.64
C VAL A 29 -0.09 -1.14 -3.86
N MET A 30 0.18 -2.42 -4.06
CA MET A 30 -0.86 -3.45 -4.21
C MET A 30 -1.65 -3.62 -2.91
N ALA A 31 -0.99 -3.73 -1.75
CA ALA A 31 -1.66 -3.82 -0.45
C ALA A 31 -2.56 -2.60 -0.17
N ALA A 32 -2.10 -1.39 -0.49
CA ALA A 32 -2.90 -0.17 -0.40
C ALA A 32 -4.10 -0.18 -1.37
N PHE A 33 -3.93 -0.74 -2.57
CA PHE A 33 -5.02 -0.90 -3.55
C PHE A 33 -6.10 -1.87 -3.05
N PHE A 34 -5.71 -2.91 -2.29
CA PHE A 34 -6.63 -3.82 -1.58
C PHE A 34 -7.14 -3.25 -0.24
N GLY A 35 -6.77 -2.01 0.11
CA GLY A 35 -7.25 -1.33 1.32
C GLY A 35 -6.49 -1.66 2.62
N VAL A 36 -5.43 -2.48 2.56
CA VAL A 36 -4.57 -2.82 3.71
C VAL A 36 -3.41 -1.83 3.78
N GLN A 37 -3.73 -0.56 4.01
CA GLN A 37 -2.71 0.47 4.27
C GLN A 37 -2.25 0.36 5.73
N SER A 38 -0.99 -0.02 5.94
CA SER A 38 -0.36 -0.10 7.27
C SER A 38 -0.45 1.23 8.04
N SER A 39 -0.63 1.15 9.36
CA SER A 39 -0.70 2.29 10.28
C SER A 39 0.54 3.19 10.21
N ALA A 40 1.72 2.65 9.90
CA ALA A 40 2.95 3.43 9.74
C ALA A 40 2.90 4.37 8.52
N ASN A 41 2.26 3.94 7.42
CA ASN A 41 2.07 4.78 6.24
C ASN A 41 1.08 5.90 6.56
N ARG A 42 0.01 5.56 7.29
CA ARG A 42 -1.00 6.49 7.79
C ARG A 42 -0.39 7.56 8.71
N GLU A 43 0.41 7.16 9.69
CA GLU A 43 1.00 8.08 10.67
C GLU A 43 1.95 9.08 10.00
N ARG A 44 2.81 8.64 9.08
CA ARG A 44 3.66 9.55 8.29
C ARG A 44 2.84 10.56 7.47
N ASP A 45 1.75 10.09 6.88
CA ASP A 45 0.83 10.87 6.06
C ASP A 45 0.08 11.94 6.88
N PHE A 46 -0.35 11.61 8.10
CA PHE A 46 -1.03 12.55 9.01
C PHE A 46 -0.08 13.48 9.79
N THR A 47 1.17 13.07 10.06
CA THR A 47 2.13 13.89 10.81
C THR A 47 2.89 14.88 9.91
N ARG A 48 3.13 14.55 8.64
CA ARG A 48 3.92 15.40 7.71
C ARG A 48 3.14 15.97 6.52
N GLY A 49 1.99 15.40 6.18
CA GLY A 49 1.17 15.85 5.04
C GLY A 49 -0.12 16.55 5.47
N LYS A 50 -0.56 17.56 4.71
CA LYS A 50 -1.90 18.15 4.89
C LYS A 50 -2.94 17.18 4.34
N ALA A 51 -4.02 16.94 5.08
CA ALA A 51 -5.14 16.08 4.68
C ALA A 51 -5.66 16.36 3.25
N SER A 52 -5.56 17.61 2.78
CA SER A 52 -5.94 18.01 1.43
C SER A 52 -5.20 17.27 0.30
N HIS A 53 -3.94 16.88 0.49
CA HIS A 53 -3.18 16.17 -0.55
C HIS A 53 -3.71 14.74 -0.73
N PHE A 54 -4.04 14.06 0.36
CA PHE A 54 -4.60 12.71 0.33
C PHE A 54 -6.00 12.68 -0.29
N ILE A 55 -6.83 13.69 0.03
CA ILE A 55 -8.15 13.85 -0.59
C ILE A 55 -8.02 14.07 -2.10
N LEU A 56 -7.08 14.92 -2.53
CA LEU A 56 -6.86 15.19 -3.95
C LEU A 56 -6.36 13.95 -4.71
N LEU A 57 -5.41 13.20 -4.15
CA LEU A 57 -4.94 11.93 -4.73
C LEU A 57 -6.04 10.88 -4.79
N GLY A 58 -6.82 10.73 -3.72
CA GLY A 58 -7.97 9.82 -3.68
C GLY A 58 -9.01 10.17 -4.73
N LEU A 59 -9.35 11.46 -4.85
CA LEU A 59 -10.29 11.95 -5.86
C LEU A 59 -9.79 11.68 -7.29
N LEU A 60 -8.51 11.94 -7.56
CA LEU A 60 -7.90 11.65 -8.86
C LEU A 60 -7.96 10.15 -9.18
N ALA A 61 -7.63 9.29 -8.22
CA ALA A 61 -7.73 7.84 -8.37
C ALA A 61 -9.16 7.39 -8.64
N THR A 62 -10.16 7.96 -7.95
CA THR A 62 -11.58 7.69 -8.20
C THR A 62 -12.00 8.07 -9.62
N VAL A 63 -11.58 9.25 -10.11
CA VAL A 63 -11.89 9.69 -11.47
C VAL A 63 -11.30 8.72 -12.51
N VAL A 64 -10.04 8.30 -12.32
CA VAL A 64 -9.39 7.32 -13.19
C VAL A 64 -10.14 5.99 -13.19
N LEU A 65 -10.53 5.48 -12.01
CA LEU A 65 -11.28 4.24 -11.87
C LEU A 65 -12.61 4.30 -12.66
N ILE A 66 -13.36 5.40 -12.51
CA ILE A 66 -14.61 5.60 -13.24
C ILE A 66 -14.36 5.59 -14.76
N GLY A 67 -13.32 6.28 -15.22
CA GLY A 67 -12.93 6.29 -16.64
C GLY A 67 -12.63 4.88 -17.18
N VAL A 68 -11.90 4.07 -16.41
CA VAL A 68 -11.62 2.67 -16.74
C VAL A 68 -12.90 1.84 -16.85
N LEU A 69 -13.81 1.96 -15.87
CA LEU A 69 -15.10 1.26 -15.87
C LEU A 69 -15.95 1.65 -17.08
N ILE A 70 -16.04 2.94 -17.41
CA ILE A 70 -16.75 3.42 -18.59
C ILE A 70 -16.13 2.82 -19.86
N GLY A 71 -14.80 2.84 -19.98
CA GLY A 71 -14.09 2.25 -21.12
C GLY A 71 -14.41 0.77 -21.30
N LEU A 72 -14.35 0.00 -20.21
CA LEU A 72 -14.71 -1.41 -20.17
C LEU A 72 -16.16 -1.66 -20.62
N VAL A 73 -17.11 -0.88 -20.10
CA VAL A 73 -18.53 -0.97 -20.50
C VAL A 73 -18.69 -0.67 -21.98
N LYS A 74 -18.07 0.40 -22.50
CA LYS A 74 -18.18 0.76 -23.92
C LYS A 74 -17.62 -0.34 -24.83
N ILE A 75 -16.48 -0.92 -24.47
CA ILE A 75 -15.90 -2.05 -25.20
C ILE A 75 -16.86 -3.23 -25.18
N ALA A 76 -17.37 -3.60 -24.00
CA ALA A 76 -18.30 -4.72 -23.84
C ALA A 76 -19.60 -4.52 -24.66
N THR A 77 -20.19 -3.32 -24.63
CA THR A 77 -21.40 -3.03 -25.42
C THR A 77 -21.14 -2.86 -26.91
N SER A 78 -19.90 -2.55 -27.33
CA SER A 78 -19.54 -2.47 -28.75
C SER A 78 -19.26 -3.84 -29.39
N LEU A 79 -19.13 -4.88 -28.57
CA LEU A 79 -18.83 -6.25 -28.99
C LEU A 79 -20.07 -7.13 -29.19
N GLY A 80 -21.27 -6.61 -28.90
CA GLY A 80 -22.57 -7.29 -29.10
C GLY A 80 -23.42 -6.59 -30.15
#